data_AF-A0A0L0W0F2-F1
#
_entry.id   AF-A0A0L0W0F2-F1
#
_cell.length_a   1.000
_cell.length_b   1.000
_cell.length_c   1.000
_cell.angle_alpha   90.00
_cell.angle_beta   90.00
_cell.angle_gamma   90.00
#
_symmetry.space_group_name_H-M   'P 1'
#
loop_
_entity.id
_entity.type
_entity.pdbx_description
1 polymer ?
#
loop_
_entity_poly.entity_id
_entity_poly.type
_entity_poly.pdbx_seq_one_letter_code
_entity_poly.pdbx_strand_id
1 'polypeptide(L)'
;MISTTSHQQQQPFLKKYDDIGTVVTHQSKTTTTREMINVYNETASQEPFNIDPDLVRILNKNQEIIQRSQPRFVLKKPPSSSTVKEDDSLSLIEIIYRTRLDKLGRLTESENLYFNEFSRLIKLKYTSSCLYLKQRLNFRSFSTINQPDYFSANDDEHKLQDGLDYRVTRNEWPYAIPKDYQHIVVWSRLPLLDPNKARTPEDMNRALETGLSGFENLTPPMIELLNQSGFSYNPSSSPLSSTRHEEEDRGLDSQIRLFIRNRWPFEHGFVDLMWFLNPVHLQSCPQLPHFHVFVKKL
;
A
#
# COMPACT_ATOMS: atom_id res chain seq x y z
N MET A 1 -59.33 -49.40 -27.03
CA MET A 1 -58.51 -48.52 -26.18
C MET A 1 -58.94 -47.09 -26.51
N ILE A 2 -60.11 -46.63 -26.04
CA ILE A 2 -60.43 -46.06 -24.70
C ILE A 2 -59.61 -44.78 -24.47
N SER A 3 -60.11 -43.58 -24.11
CA SER A 3 -61.44 -42.99 -23.93
C SER A 3 -61.24 -41.56 -23.36
N THR A 4 -62.19 -40.63 -23.59
CA THR A 4 -62.74 -39.59 -22.66
C THR A 4 -61.82 -38.49 -22.05
N THR A 5 -61.99 -37.19 -22.35
CA THR A 5 -62.94 -36.13 -21.84
C THR A 5 -62.63 -35.41 -20.51
N SER A 6 -63.07 -34.14 -20.48
CA SER A 6 -63.35 -33.18 -19.37
C SER A 6 -62.26 -32.11 -19.11
N HIS A 7 -62.45 -30.79 -19.25
CA HIS A 7 -63.45 -29.78 -18.80
C HIS A 7 -63.50 -29.48 -17.30
N GLN A 8 -63.09 -28.25 -16.92
CA GLN A 8 -63.82 -27.24 -16.11
C GLN A 8 -62.89 -26.01 -15.92
N GLN A 9 -63.19 -24.80 -16.41
CA GLN A 9 -64.19 -23.78 -16.05
C GLN A 9 -63.82 -22.83 -14.88
N GLN A 10 -63.66 -21.56 -15.27
CA GLN A 10 -64.23 -20.31 -14.70
C GLN A 10 -63.72 -19.69 -13.38
N GLN A 11 -63.53 -18.36 -13.48
CA GLN A 11 -63.32 -17.30 -12.47
C GLN A 11 -64.53 -17.16 -11.49
N PRO A 12 -64.76 -16.08 -10.69
CA PRO A 12 -63.97 -14.90 -10.26
C PRO A 12 -64.10 -14.62 -8.73
N PHE A 13 -63.51 -13.55 -8.16
CA PHE A 13 -64.01 -12.75 -7.00
C PHE A 13 -62.96 -11.66 -6.67
N LEU A 14 -63.03 -10.43 -7.22
CA LEU A 14 -63.75 -9.24 -6.74
C LEU A 14 -63.56 -8.87 -5.24
N LYS A 15 -62.90 -7.71 -5.05
CA LYS A 15 -63.13 -6.67 -4.01
C LYS A 15 -62.70 -7.04 -2.57
N LYS A 16 -62.16 -6.15 -1.72
CA LYS A 16 -61.83 -4.72 -1.73
C LYS A 16 -61.23 -4.42 -0.33
N TYR A 17 -60.76 -3.17 -0.13
CA TYR A 17 -60.38 -2.52 1.14
C TYR A 17 -58.99 -2.84 1.66
N ASP A 18 -58.27 -1.92 2.28
CA ASP A 18 -58.06 -0.47 2.13
C ASP A 18 -57.00 -0.18 3.20
N ASP A 19 -56.24 0.89 2.97
CA ASP A 19 -55.67 1.76 3.98
C ASP A 19 -54.48 1.37 4.89
N ILE A 20 -53.42 2.16 4.66
CA ILE A 20 -52.72 3.01 5.63
C ILE A 20 -51.85 2.31 6.68
N GLY A 21 -50.54 2.48 6.52
CA GLY A 21 -49.55 2.19 7.54
C GLY A 21 -48.15 2.56 7.12
N THR A 22 -47.90 3.84 6.89
CA THR A 22 -46.58 4.44 6.67
C THR A 22 -45.61 4.01 7.78
N VAL A 23 -44.65 3.15 7.47
CA VAL A 23 -43.48 2.93 8.34
C VAL A 23 -42.31 3.67 7.72
N VAL A 24 -42.07 4.86 8.26
CA VAL A 24 -40.85 5.65 8.06
C VAL A 24 -39.69 4.82 8.60
N THR A 25 -38.91 4.20 7.72
CA THR A 25 -37.62 3.62 8.10
C THR A 25 -36.60 4.74 8.19
N HIS A 26 -36.20 5.03 9.44
CA HIS A 26 -35.13 5.95 9.79
C HIS A 26 -33.85 5.64 9.02
N GLN A 27 -33.59 6.40 7.95
CA GLN A 27 -32.24 6.67 7.46
C GLN A 27 -31.56 7.61 8.44
N SER A 28 -30.77 7.08 9.37
CA SER A 28 -29.76 7.84 10.11
C SER A 28 -28.79 6.88 10.78
N LYS A 29 -27.48 7.13 10.59
CA LYS A 29 -26.29 6.48 11.20
C LYS A 29 -25.46 5.54 10.32
N THR A 30 -25.07 5.94 9.11
CA THR A 30 -23.94 5.30 8.38
C THR A 30 -22.84 6.25 7.92
N THR A 31 -22.99 7.57 8.11
CA THR A 31 -22.00 8.54 7.62
C THR A 31 -20.74 8.60 8.50
N THR A 32 -20.85 8.37 9.82
CA THR A 32 -19.73 8.58 10.76
C THR A 32 -18.68 7.45 10.76
N THR A 33 -19.06 6.22 10.38
CA THR A 33 -18.12 5.08 10.43
C THR A 33 -17.17 5.03 9.23
N ARG A 34 -17.58 5.57 8.07
CA ARG A 34 -16.79 5.48 6.83
C ARG A 34 -15.61 6.43 6.81
N GLU A 35 -15.72 7.59 7.47
CA GLU A 35 -14.64 8.58 7.60
C GLU A 35 -13.55 8.13 8.58
N MET A 36 -13.88 7.30 9.58
CA MET A 36 -12.88 6.73 10.51
C MET A 36 -12.02 5.61 9.90
N ILE A 37 -12.43 5.01 8.77
CA ILE A 37 -11.81 3.77 8.26
C ILE A 37 -10.62 4.05 7.32
N ASN A 38 -10.47 5.28 6.80
CA ASN A 38 -9.41 5.59 5.82
C ASN A 38 -8.37 6.62 6.31
N VAL A 39 -7.89 6.45 7.54
CA VAL A 39 -6.95 7.38 8.20
C VAL A 39 -5.66 7.62 7.37
N TYR A 40 -5.24 6.61 6.61
CA TYR A 40 -3.99 6.59 5.86
C TYR A 40 -4.16 6.80 4.34
N ASN A 41 -5.31 7.30 3.88
CA ASN A 41 -5.58 7.54 2.45
C ASN A 41 -5.30 6.29 1.58
N GLU A 42 -5.81 5.13 1.97
CA GLU A 42 -5.89 3.92 1.14
C GLU A 42 -6.89 4.11 -0.01
N THR A 43 -6.68 3.40 -1.11
CA THR A 43 -7.65 3.34 -2.21
C THR A 43 -8.93 2.68 -1.73
N ALA A 44 -10.07 3.32 -1.94
CA ALA A 44 -11.36 2.75 -1.57
C ALA A 44 -11.59 1.40 -2.29
N SER A 45 -11.91 0.34 -1.52
CA SER A 45 -12.33 -0.94 -2.10
C SER A 45 -13.74 -0.79 -2.66
N GLN A 46 -13.87 -0.91 -3.98
CA GLN A 46 -15.17 -0.78 -4.68
C GLN A 46 -15.97 -2.08 -4.70
N GLU A 47 -15.34 -3.21 -4.41
CA GLU A 47 -16.01 -4.51 -4.35
C GLU A 47 -15.57 -5.28 -3.10
N PRO A 48 -16.47 -6.01 -2.42
CA PRO A 48 -16.04 -7.04 -1.52
C PRO A 48 -15.38 -8.11 -2.39
N PHE A 49 -14.04 -8.10 -2.43
CA PHE A 49 -13.31 -9.27 -2.89
C PHE A 49 -13.90 -10.45 -2.12
N ASN A 50 -14.33 -11.53 -2.79
CA ASN A 50 -14.97 -12.66 -2.13
C ASN A 50 -13.93 -13.27 -1.16
N ILE A 51 -13.90 -12.80 0.09
CA ILE A 51 -12.79 -13.10 0.98
C ILE A 51 -13.04 -14.50 1.50
N ASP A 52 -12.34 -15.43 0.87
CA ASP A 52 -12.15 -16.79 1.34
C ASP A 52 -12.03 -16.85 2.88
N PRO A 53 -12.95 -17.53 3.58
CA PRO A 53 -12.97 -17.58 5.04
C PRO A 53 -11.65 -18.08 5.64
N ASP A 54 -10.95 -19.00 4.96
CA ASP A 54 -9.64 -19.49 5.41
C ASP A 54 -8.59 -18.38 5.35
N LEU A 55 -8.65 -17.54 4.33
CA LEU A 55 -7.77 -16.40 4.15
C LEU A 55 -8.03 -15.35 5.24
N VAL A 56 -9.31 -15.03 5.51
CA VAL A 56 -9.69 -14.14 6.62
C VAL A 56 -9.12 -14.63 7.94
N ARG A 57 -9.27 -15.93 8.23
CA ARG A 57 -8.75 -16.54 9.46
C ARG A 57 -7.22 -16.37 9.58
N ILE A 58 -6.47 -16.63 8.51
CA ILE A 58 -5.01 -16.49 8.51
C ILE A 58 -4.61 -15.02 8.68
N LEU A 59 -5.29 -14.10 8.00
CA LEU A 59 -5.01 -12.67 8.12
C LEU A 59 -5.31 -12.16 9.53
N ASN A 60 -6.40 -12.62 10.17
CA ASN A 60 -6.72 -12.27 11.56
C ASN A 60 -5.65 -12.78 12.53
N LYS A 61 -5.20 -14.04 12.39
CA LYS A 61 -4.05 -14.55 13.17
C LYS A 61 -2.82 -13.65 13.00
N ASN A 62 -2.53 -13.21 11.78
CA ASN A 62 -1.40 -12.32 11.53
C ASN A 62 -1.57 -10.96 12.24
N GLN A 63 -2.77 -10.39 12.23
CA GLN A 63 -3.05 -9.14 12.95
C GLN A 63 -2.88 -9.30 14.47
N GLU A 64 -3.32 -10.42 15.05
CA GLU A 64 -3.12 -10.71 16.48
C GLU A 64 -1.63 -10.80 16.85
N ILE A 65 -0.81 -11.44 16.01
CA ILE A 65 0.66 -11.47 16.15
C ILE A 65 1.21 -10.05 16.16
N ILE A 66 0.86 -9.22 15.17
CA ILE A 66 1.35 -7.84 15.04
C ILE A 66 0.95 -7.00 16.27
N GLN A 67 -0.28 -7.14 16.76
CA GLN A 67 -0.78 -6.37 17.90
C GLN A 67 -0.02 -6.69 19.19
N ARG A 68 0.18 -7.98 19.48
CA ARG A 68 0.79 -8.45 20.74
C ARG A 68 2.31 -8.36 20.76
N SER A 69 2.97 -8.42 19.60
CA SER A 69 4.44 -8.40 19.51
C SER A 69 5.01 -6.98 19.64
N GLN A 70 6.28 -6.91 20.04
CA GLN A 70 7.09 -5.70 19.94
C GLN A 70 7.71 -5.59 18.54
N PRO A 71 7.92 -4.37 18.02
CA PRO A 71 8.60 -4.19 16.74
C PRO A 71 10.04 -4.71 16.81
N ARG A 72 10.52 -5.29 15.72
CA ARG A 72 11.93 -5.73 15.58
C ARG A 72 12.84 -4.55 15.29
N PHE A 73 12.36 -3.63 14.44
CA PHE A 73 13.11 -2.45 14.04
C PHE A 73 12.69 -1.23 14.87
N VAL A 74 13.69 -0.44 15.25
CA VAL A 74 13.53 0.82 15.98
C VAL A 74 14.21 1.95 15.19
N LEU A 75 13.72 3.17 15.33
CA LEU A 75 14.26 4.34 14.62
C LEU A 75 15.71 4.63 15.01
N LYS A 76 16.02 4.53 16.31
CA LYS A 76 17.36 4.65 16.88
C LYS A 76 17.64 3.45 17.75
N LYS A 77 18.87 2.93 17.69
CA LYS A 77 19.28 1.92 18.67
C LYS A 77 19.61 2.56 20.02
N PRO A 78 19.25 1.91 21.14
CA PRO A 78 19.81 2.30 22.43
C PRO A 78 21.34 2.09 22.39
N PRO A 79 22.12 2.91 23.12
CA PRO A 79 23.57 2.71 23.24
C PRO A 79 23.84 1.28 23.73
N SER A 80 24.67 0.54 23.00
CA SER A 80 24.75 -0.92 23.08
C SER A 80 25.28 -1.42 24.42
N SER A 81 24.62 -2.45 24.98
CA SER A 81 25.30 -3.49 25.75
C SER A 81 25.97 -4.46 24.76
N SER A 82 27.21 -4.82 25.04
CA SER A 82 28.27 -5.35 24.17
C SER A 82 28.11 -6.73 23.51
N THR A 83 26.91 -7.16 23.07
CA THR A 83 26.73 -8.57 22.62
C THR A 83 25.95 -8.82 21.32
N VAL A 84 25.57 -7.81 20.54
CA VAL A 84 24.82 -8.04 19.27
C VAL A 84 25.78 -8.14 18.08
N LYS A 85 25.61 -9.20 17.27
CA LYS A 85 26.32 -9.36 15.98
C LYS A 85 26.10 -8.12 15.09
N GLU A 86 27.17 -7.63 14.49
CA GLU A 86 27.23 -6.37 13.73
C GLU A 86 26.21 -6.26 12.58
N ASP A 87 25.69 -7.37 12.05
CA ASP A 87 24.74 -7.38 10.93
C ASP A 87 23.26 -7.26 11.34
N ASP A 88 22.91 -7.63 12.58
CA ASP A 88 21.60 -7.32 13.19
C ASP A 88 21.60 -5.91 13.82
N SER A 89 22.68 -5.13 13.61
CA SER A 89 22.97 -3.88 14.33
C SER A 89 22.32 -2.63 13.74
N LEU A 90 21.70 -2.69 12.55
CA LEU A 90 21.14 -1.48 11.91
C LEU A 90 19.77 -1.08 12.49
N SER A 91 19.59 0.22 12.69
CA SER A 91 18.31 0.87 12.94
C SER A 91 17.49 1.00 11.65
N LEU A 92 16.19 1.28 11.78
CA LEU A 92 15.30 1.44 10.62
C LEU A 92 15.78 2.58 9.70
N ILE A 93 16.24 3.69 10.29
CA ILE A 93 16.74 4.84 9.54
C ILE A 93 17.99 4.49 8.75
N GLU A 94 18.94 3.76 9.35
CA GLU A 94 20.15 3.32 8.66
C GLU A 94 19.84 2.39 7.49
N ILE A 95 18.87 1.49 7.68
CA ILE A 95 18.42 0.58 6.63
C ILE A 95 17.84 1.35 5.45
N ILE A 96 16.91 2.28 5.70
CA ILE A 96 16.27 3.09 4.65
C ILE A 96 17.28 4.02 3.98
N TYR A 97 18.09 4.75 4.75
CA TYR A 97 19.06 5.71 4.20
C TYR A 97 20.13 5.03 3.33
N ARG A 98 20.62 3.85 3.72
CA ARG A 98 21.65 3.11 2.97
C ARG A 98 21.06 2.13 1.94
N THR A 99 19.75 2.13 1.75
CA THR A 99 19.03 1.22 0.85
C THR A 99 19.36 -0.26 1.13
N ARG A 100 19.58 -0.63 2.40
CA ARG A 100 19.89 -2.01 2.82
C ARG A 100 18.62 -2.84 3.01
N LEU A 101 17.78 -2.84 1.97
CA LEU A 101 16.41 -3.36 2.01
C LEU A 101 16.35 -4.87 2.29
N ASP A 102 17.45 -5.60 2.04
CA ASP A 102 17.65 -7.00 2.43
C ASP A 102 17.51 -7.25 3.94
N LYS A 103 17.71 -6.20 4.76
CA LYS A 103 17.61 -6.28 6.22
C LYS A 103 16.19 -6.09 6.75
N LEU A 104 15.27 -5.57 5.94
CA LEU A 104 13.88 -5.44 6.36
C LEU A 104 13.20 -6.82 6.40
N GLY A 105 12.50 -7.08 7.49
CA GLY A 105 11.88 -8.39 7.72
C GLY A 105 10.59 -8.30 8.53
N ARG A 106 9.86 -9.42 8.57
CA ARG A 106 8.65 -9.56 9.38
C ARG A 106 9.01 -10.03 10.79
N LEU A 107 8.02 -10.08 11.66
CA LEU A 107 8.12 -10.83 12.91
C LEU A 107 8.29 -12.32 12.57
N THR A 108 9.13 -13.04 13.30
CA THR A 108 9.40 -14.47 13.04
C THR A 108 8.11 -15.30 12.99
N GLU A 109 7.17 -15.05 13.91
CA GLU A 109 5.89 -15.76 13.93
C GLU A 109 4.99 -15.40 12.73
N SER A 110 4.97 -14.11 12.33
CA SER A 110 4.27 -13.64 11.14
C SER A 110 4.86 -14.25 9.86
N GLU A 111 6.19 -14.34 9.78
CA GLU A 111 6.90 -14.95 8.67
C GLU A 111 6.62 -16.46 8.57
N ASN A 112 6.65 -17.16 9.71
CA ASN A 112 6.27 -18.57 9.76
C ASN A 112 4.82 -18.80 9.31
N LEU A 113 3.89 -17.94 9.74
CA LEU A 113 2.49 -18.00 9.31
C LEU A 113 2.35 -17.74 7.80
N TYR A 114 3.12 -16.78 7.27
CA TYR A 114 3.15 -16.44 5.84
C TYR A 114 3.56 -17.65 4.99
N PHE A 115 4.66 -18.32 5.34
CA PHE A 115 5.18 -19.42 4.53
C PHE A 115 4.39 -20.72 4.73
N ASN A 116 4.00 -21.04 5.98
CA ASN A 116 3.42 -22.34 6.31
C ASN A 116 1.91 -22.43 6.10
N GLU A 117 1.18 -21.33 6.25
CA GLU A 117 -0.29 -21.32 6.06
C GLU A 117 -0.67 -20.51 4.81
N PHE A 118 -0.37 -19.21 4.79
CA PHE A 118 -0.84 -18.30 3.72
C PHE A 118 -0.32 -18.72 2.34
N SER A 119 0.99 -18.87 2.16
CA SER A 119 1.59 -19.17 0.86
C SER A 119 1.11 -20.51 0.29
N ARG A 120 0.85 -21.50 1.16
CA ARG A 120 0.29 -22.80 0.75
C ARG A 120 -1.16 -22.65 0.30
N LEU A 121 -1.99 -21.94 1.06
CA LEU A 121 -3.38 -21.66 0.68
C LEU A 121 -3.45 -20.90 -0.66
N ILE A 122 -2.63 -19.86 -0.79
CA ILE A 122 -2.57 -19.04 -2.01
C ILE A 122 -2.11 -19.85 -3.21
N LYS A 123 -1.09 -20.70 -3.06
CA LYS A 123 -0.64 -21.59 -4.13
C LYS A 123 -1.73 -22.58 -4.55
N LEU A 124 -2.49 -23.13 -3.59
CA LEU A 124 -3.57 -24.08 -3.85
C LEU A 124 -4.76 -23.44 -4.58
N LYS A 125 -5.19 -22.24 -4.15
CA LYS A 125 -6.41 -21.60 -4.67
C LYS A 125 -6.17 -20.67 -5.87
N TYR A 126 -4.99 -20.04 -5.94
CA TYR A 126 -4.67 -18.98 -6.91
C TYR A 126 -3.42 -19.28 -7.74
N THR A 127 -2.83 -20.48 -7.59
CA THR A 127 -1.58 -20.92 -8.26
C THR A 127 -0.31 -20.21 -7.81
N SER A 128 -0.34 -18.90 -7.56
CA SER A 128 0.79 -18.13 -7.03
C SER A 128 0.36 -16.85 -6.33
N SER A 129 1.23 -16.29 -5.47
CA SER A 129 1.01 -15.00 -4.83
C SER A 129 0.84 -13.86 -5.83
N CYS A 130 1.52 -13.91 -6.98
CA CYS A 130 1.35 -12.88 -8.00
C CYS A 130 -0.03 -12.91 -8.65
N LEU A 131 -0.52 -14.10 -9.02
CA LEU A 131 -1.86 -14.23 -9.61
C LEU A 131 -2.95 -13.85 -8.61
N TYR A 132 -2.79 -14.24 -7.35
CA TYR A 132 -3.65 -13.77 -6.26
C TYR A 132 -3.66 -12.24 -6.18
N LEU A 133 -2.49 -11.59 -6.15
CA LEU A 133 -2.40 -10.12 -6.09
C LEU A 133 -2.98 -9.45 -7.33
N LYS A 134 -2.76 -9.99 -8.54
CA LYS A 134 -3.36 -9.47 -9.78
C LYS A 134 -4.89 -9.48 -9.70
N GLN A 135 -5.48 -10.58 -9.24
CA GLN A 135 -6.92 -10.68 -9.05
C GLN A 135 -7.42 -9.74 -7.96
N ARG A 136 -6.71 -9.66 -6.83
CA ARG A 136 -7.08 -8.81 -5.69
C ARG A 136 -7.01 -7.32 -6.01
N LEU A 137 -5.98 -6.90 -6.72
CA LEU A 137 -5.83 -5.51 -7.15
C LEU A 137 -6.88 -5.16 -8.22
N ASN A 138 -7.39 -6.13 -8.97
CA ASN A 138 -8.50 -5.96 -9.93
C ASN A 138 -8.38 -4.65 -10.72
N PHE A 139 -7.20 -4.41 -11.31
CA PHE A 139 -7.03 -3.29 -12.23
C PHE A 139 -7.95 -3.53 -13.42
N ARG A 140 -8.87 -2.59 -13.66
CA ARG A 140 -9.83 -2.69 -14.75
C ARG A 140 -9.08 -2.76 -16.08
N SER A 141 -9.50 -3.69 -16.94
CA SER A 141 -8.98 -3.76 -18.31
C SER A 141 -9.58 -2.61 -19.12
N PHE A 142 -8.75 -1.80 -19.76
CA PHE A 142 -9.18 -0.66 -20.59
C PHE A 142 -8.48 -0.66 -21.94
N SER A 143 -9.10 0.00 -22.91
CA SER A 143 -8.51 0.29 -24.22
C SER A 143 -7.24 1.11 -24.07
N THR A 144 -6.16 0.68 -24.73
CA THR A 144 -4.78 1.20 -24.67
C THR A 144 -4.58 2.58 -25.32
N ILE A 145 -5.64 3.36 -25.55
CA ILE A 145 -5.52 4.64 -26.24
C ILE A 145 -5.17 5.70 -25.19
N ASN A 146 -3.99 6.34 -25.36
CA ASN A 146 -3.45 7.43 -24.54
C ASN A 146 -3.18 7.08 -23.06
N GLN A 147 -2.49 5.97 -22.80
CA GLN A 147 -1.93 5.74 -21.47
C GLN A 147 -0.48 6.20 -21.41
N PRO A 148 -0.03 6.81 -20.31
CA PRO A 148 1.36 7.18 -20.14
C PRO A 148 2.23 5.91 -20.09
N ASP A 149 3.44 6.00 -20.62
CA ASP A 149 4.39 4.88 -20.65
C ASP A 149 4.94 4.52 -19.25
N TYR A 150 4.92 5.50 -18.33
CA TYR A 150 5.51 5.41 -17.01
C TYR A 150 4.63 6.05 -15.94
N PHE A 151 4.88 5.70 -14.68
CA PHE A 151 4.26 6.33 -13.53
C PHE A 151 4.72 7.80 -13.42
N SER A 152 3.80 8.73 -13.65
CA SER A 152 4.08 10.17 -13.63
C SER A 152 3.07 10.92 -12.77
N ALA A 153 3.51 11.46 -11.64
CA ALA A 153 2.69 12.19 -10.68
C ALA A 153 2.52 13.68 -11.00
N ASN A 154 3.32 14.24 -11.92
CA ASN A 154 3.22 15.63 -12.40
C ASN A 154 2.71 15.77 -13.84
N ASP A 155 2.12 14.73 -14.43
CA ASP A 155 1.60 14.83 -15.81
C ASP A 155 0.26 15.61 -15.83
N ASP A 156 0.32 16.82 -16.40
CA ASP A 156 -0.84 17.71 -16.55
C ASP A 156 -1.85 17.18 -17.59
N GLU A 157 -1.39 16.43 -18.58
CA GLU A 157 -2.25 15.82 -19.62
C GLU A 157 -2.85 14.50 -19.13
N HIS A 158 -2.09 13.71 -18.35
CA HIS A 158 -2.48 12.39 -17.87
C HIS A 158 -2.30 12.25 -16.36
N LYS A 159 -3.23 12.85 -15.60
CA LYS A 159 -3.25 12.68 -14.14
C LYS A 159 -3.48 11.21 -13.75
N LEU A 160 -2.58 10.65 -12.94
CA LEU A 160 -2.73 9.29 -12.40
C LEU A 160 -4.06 9.13 -11.67
N GLN A 161 -4.80 8.09 -12.04
CA GLN A 161 -6.13 7.82 -11.48
C GLN A 161 -6.10 6.70 -10.42
N ASP A 162 -6.52 7.06 -9.20
CA ASP A 162 -6.66 6.11 -8.09
C ASP A 162 -7.66 4.99 -8.43
N GLY A 163 -7.25 3.74 -8.25
CA GLY A 163 -8.04 2.56 -8.60
C GLY A 163 -7.92 2.10 -10.06
N LEU A 164 -7.34 2.92 -10.95
CA LEU A 164 -7.13 2.60 -12.37
C LEU A 164 -5.65 2.41 -12.71
N ASP A 165 -4.83 3.40 -12.42
CA ASP A 165 -3.40 3.39 -12.73
C ASP A 165 -2.58 2.87 -11.55
N TYR A 166 -3.06 3.13 -10.33
CA TYR A 166 -2.44 2.67 -9.11
C TYR A 166 -3.48 2.29 -8.05
N ARG A 167 -3.02 1.56 -7.03
CA ARG A 167 -3.78 1.30 -5.79
C ARG A 167 -2.87 1.40 -4.58
N VAL A 168 -3.34 2.13 -3.58
CA VAL A 168 -2.70 2.29 -2.27
C VAL A 168 -3.39 1.36 -1.28
N THR A 169 -2.65 0.42 -0.70
CA THR A 169 -3.22 -0.59 0.20
C THR A 169 -2.35 -0.79 1.42
N ARG A 170 -2.96 -1.04 2.58
CA ARG A 170 -2.25 -1.58 3.74
C ARG A 170 -1.54 -2.90 3.39
N ASN A 171 -0.28 -3.02 3.77
CA ASN A 171 0.42 -4.30 3.63
C ASN A 171 -0.18 -5.31 4.63
N GLU A 172 -0.75 -6.39 4.11
CA GLU A 172 -1.33 -7.47 4.92
C GLU A 172 -0.27 -8.25 5.72
N TRP A 173 0.99 -8.18 5.28
CA TRP A 173 2.14 -8.87 5.84
C TRP A 173 3.28 -7.88 6.11
N PRO A 174 3.04 -6.90 7.00
CA PRO A 174 3.94 -5.78 7.21
C PRO A 174 5.27 -6.24 7.83
N TYR A 175 6.33 -5.53 7.49
CA TYR A 175 7.59 -5.59 8.23
C TYR A 175 7.42 -5.16 9.70
N ALA A 176 8.31 -5.64 10.55
CA ALA A 176 8.27 -5.45 12.00
C ALA A 176 8.78 -4.06 12.44
N ILE A 177 8.19 -3.01 11.86
CA ILE A 177 8.51 -1.59 12.08
C ILE A 177 7.80 -1.01 13.31
N PRO A 178 8.19 0.19 13.81
CA PRO A 178 7.54 0.83 14.95
C PRO A 178 6.02 0.99 14.80
N LYS A 179 5.29 0.87 15.92
CA LYS A 179 3.81 0.78 15.92
C LYS A 179 3.09 2.07 15.51
N ASP A 180 3.78 3.20 15.56
CA ASP A 180 3.29 4.50 15.10
C ASP A 180 3.36 4.67 13.57
N TYR A 181 3.92 3.68 12.87
CA TYR A 181 3.93 3.62 11.41
C TYR A 181 2.98 2.54 10.88
N GLN A 182 2.31 2.88 9.79
CA GLN A 182 1.60 1.93 8.96
C GLN A 182 2.43 1.59 7.71
N HIS A 183 2.69 0.30 7.49
CA HIS A 183 3.28 -0.18 6.25
C HIS A 183 2.21 -0.21 5.16
N ILE A 184 2.36 0.66 4.17
CA ILE A 184 1.52 0.80 2.98
C ILE A 184 2.31 0.32 1.75
N VAL A 185 1.60 -0.26 0.79
CA VAL A 185 2.12 -0.60 -0.55
C VAL A 185 1.34 0.17 -1.59
N VAL A 186 2.06 0.84 -2.49
CA VAL A 186 1.50 1.49 -3.67
C VAL A 186 1.78 0.59 -4.87
N TRP A 187 0.74 -0.04 -5.37
CA TRP A 187 0.77 -0.88 -6.56
C TRP A 187 0.49 -0.03 -7.79
N SER A 188 1.28 -0.21 -8.83
CA SER A 188 1.14 0.51 -10.09
C SER A 188 0.91 -0.47 -11.23
N ARG A 189 0.04 -0.07 -12.17
CA ARG A 189 -0.13 -0.72 -13.47
C ARG A 189 0.96 -0.29 -14.46
N LEU A 190 1.55 0.88 -14.23
CA LEU A 190 2.60 1.50 -15.03
C LEU A 190 3.98 1.18 -14.45
N PRO A 191 5.02 1.04 -15.28
CA PRO A 191 6.41 0.98 -14.81
C PRO A 191 6.74 2.22 -13.95
N LEU A 192 7.38 1.99 -12.80
CA LEU A 192 7.65 3.06 -11.82
C LEU A 192 8.84 3.96 -12.19
N LEU A 193 9.77 3.45 -12.99
CA LEU A 193 11.03 4.13 -13.31
C LEU A 193 11.03 4.51 -14.80
N ASP A 194 11.04 5.82 -15.07
CA ASP A 194 11.24 6.38 -16.40
C ASP A 194 12.75 6.54 -16.67
N PRO A 195 13.33 5.81 -17.64
CA PRO A 195 14.76 5.92 -17.97
C PRO A 195 15.20 7.34 -18.34
N ASN A 196 14.31 8.19 -18.85
CA ASN A 196 14.63 9.58 -19.19
C ASN A 196 14.85 10.45 -17.96
N LYS A 197 14.48 9.97 -16.77
CA LYS A 197 14.73 10.64 -15.48
C LYS A 197 16.06 10.21 -14.84
N ALA A 198 16.78 9.25 -15.43
CA ALA A 198 18.11 8.87 -14.97
C ALA A 198 19.09 10.04 -15.12
N ARG A 199 19.95 10.26 -14.12
CA ARG A 199 21.01 11.28 -14.16
C ARG A 199 22.25 10.74 -14.87
N THR A 200 22.52 9.44 -14.70
CA THR A 200 23.56 8.71 -15.42
C THR A 200 22.99 7.43 -16.03
N PRO A 201 23.59 6.89 -17.11
CA PRO A 201 23.15 5.61 -17.69
C PRO A 201 23.12 4.45 -16.69
N GLU A 202 23.97 4.49 -15.66
CA GLU A 202 24.08 3.45 -14.63
C GLU A 202 23.03 3.56 -13.52
N ASP A 203 22.31 4.69 -13.40
CA ASP A 203 21.29 4.88 -12.36
C ASP A 203 20.21 3.80 -12.43
N MET A 204 19.78 3.45 -13.65
CA MET A 204 18.76 2.41 -13.86
C MET A 204 19.24 1.06 -13.33
N ASN A 205 20.47 0.67 -13.66
CA ASN A 205 21.03 -0.61 -13.19
C ASN A 205 21.17 -0.62 -11.66
N ARG A 206 21.68 0.46 -11.07
CA ARG A 206 21.73 0.60 -9.61
C ARG A 206 20.35 0.49 -8.97
N ALA A 207 19.35 1.21 -9.50
CA ALA A 207 17.98 1.15 -8.99
C ALA A 207 17.40 -0.27 -9.05
N LEU A 208 17.67 -1.02 -10.12
CA LEU A 208 17.21 -2.41 -10.25
C LEU A 208 17.96 -3.38 -9.33
N GLU A 209 19.26 -3.16 -9.11
CA GLU A 209 20.14 -4.03 -8.31
C GLU A 209 20.02 -3.79 -6.81
N THR A 210 20.00 -2.52 -6.37
CA THR A 210 20.00 -2.14 -4.96
C THR A 210 18.65 -1.63 -4.47
N GLY A 211 17.78 -1.19 -5.38
CA GLY A 211 16.53 -0.50 -5.06
C GLY A 211 16.72 1.01 -4.95
N LEU A 212 15.65 1.69 -4.55
CA LEU A 212 15.62 3.12 -4.22
C LEU A 212 14.96 3.30 -2.86
N SER A 213 15.32 4.36 -2.15
CA SER A 213 14.70 4.69 -0.86
C SER A 213 14.87 6.17 -0.53
N GLY A 214 14.01 6.66 0.35
CA GLY A 214 14.06 8.05 0.74
C GLY A 214 13.13 8.38 1.90
N PHE A 215 13.12 9.67 2.22
CA PHE A 215 12.37 10.25 3.33
C PHE A 215 11.59 11.46 2.83
N GLU A 216 10.36 11.61 3.31
CA GLU A 216 9.51 12.78 3.04
C GLU A 216 8.89 13.29 4.34
N ASN A 217 8.52 14.57 4.37
CA ASN A 217 7.81 15.20 5.50
C ASN A 217 8.53 15.06 6.85
N LEU A 218 9.86 15.18 6.87
CA LEU A 218 10.64 15.00 8.09
C LEU A 218 10.40 16.11 9.11
N THR A 219 10.07 15.72 10.33
CA THR A 219 9.99 16.63 11.47
C THR A 219 11.39 17.03 11.96
N PRO A 220 11.54 18.18 12.65
CA PRO A 220 12.83 18.56 13.23
C PRO A 220 13.48 17.46 14.10
N PRO A 221 12.74 16.74 14.98
CA PRO A 221 13.31 15.62 15.74
C PRO A 221 13.87 14.49 14.86
N MET A 222 13.20 14.16 13.74
CA MET A 222 13.68 13.12 12.83
C MET A 222 14.92 13.56 12.05
N ILE A 223 15.01 14.85 11.68
CA ILE A 223 16.20 15.43 11.05
C ILE A 223 17.39 15.40 12.02
N GLU A 224 17.17 15.78 13.27
CA GLU A 224 18.20 15.68 14.30
C GLU A 224 18.68 14.23 14.46
N LEU A 225 17.74 13.28 14.45
CA LEU A 225 18.06 11.86 14.54
C LEU A 225 18.92 11.37 13.36
N LEU A 226 18.57 11.74 12.12
CA LEU A 226 19.39 11.44 10.94
C LEU A 226 20.81 12.01 11.07
N ASN A 227 20.93 13.27 11.46
CA ASN A 227 22.22 13.94 11.63
C ASN A 227 23.06 13.28 12.72
N GLN A 228 22.44 12.88 13.85
CA GLN A 228 23.11 12.12 14.92
C GLN A 228 23.60 10.74 14.45
N SER A 229 22.92 10.14 13.47
CA SER A 229 23.34 8.89 12.83
C SER A 229 24.41 9.09 11.74
N GLY A 230 24.94 10.31 11.59
CA GLY A 230 25.96 10.63 10.59
C GLY A 230 25.41 10.80 9.17
N PHE A 231 24.09 10.90 9.02
CA PHE A 231 23.43 11.13 7.75
C PHE A 231 23.06 12.60 7.64
N SER A 232 23.80 13.34 6.81
CA SER A 232 23.53 14.77 6.59
C SER A 232 22.22 14.92 5.83
N TYR A 233 21.15 15.27 6.56
CA TYR A 233 19.90 15.73 5.95
C TYR A 233 19.83 17.24 6.13
N ASN A 234 19.77 17.98 5.03
CA ASN A 234 19.83 19.45 5.06
C ASN A 234 18.41 20.03 4.85
N PRO A 235 17.69 20.47 5.91
CA PRO A 235 16.32 21.01 5.84
C PRO A 235 16.18 22.36 5.15
N SER A 236 17.28 23.05 4.81
CA SER A 236 17.31 24.37 4.16
C SER A 236 16.64 24.41 2.77
N SER A 237 16.14 23.26 2.35
CA SER A 237 15.21 22.92 1.29
C SER A 237 13.75 23.28 1.62
N SER A 238 13.49 24.51 2.09
CA SER A 238 12.13 24.99 2.38
C SER A 238 11.25 25.00 1.11
N PRO A 239 9.93 24.72 1.18
CA PRO A 239 9.02 24.64 0.02
C PRO A 239 8.87 25.93 -0.80
N LEU A 240 9.48 27.05 -0.38
CA LEU A 240 9.27 28.37 -0.97
C LEU A 240 10.35 28.82 -1.98
N SER A 241 11.38 28.01 -2.26
CA SER A 241 12.44 28.40 -3.22
C SER A 241 12.10 27.95 -4.65
N SER A 242 11.75 28.91 -5.52
CA SER A 242 11.36 28.70 -6.93
C SER A 242 12.45 28.06 -7.81
N THR A 243 13.72 28.10 -7.40
CA THR A 243 14.85 27.48 -8.10
C THR A 243 14.98 25.98 -7.91
N ARG A 244 14.14 25.35 -7.07
CA ARG A 244 14.28 23.95 -6.64
C ARG A 244 13.45 22.94 -7.44
N HIS A 245 12.40 23.39 -8.12
CA HIS A 245 11.53 22.52 -8.91
C HIS A 245 12.33 21.71 -9.97
N GLU A 246 13.36 22.31 -10.57
CA GLU A 246 14.14 21.66 -11.63
C GLU A 246 15.12 20.57 -11.16
N GLU A 247 15.61 20.61 -9.92
CA GLU A 247 16.51 19.58 -9.38
C GLU A 247 15.74 18.47 -8.65
N GLU A 248 14.60 18.79 -8.01
CA GLU A 248 13.73 17.78 -7.39
C GLU A 248 12.95 16.95 -8.43
N ASP A 249 12.68 17.49 -9.62
CA ASP A 249 12.10 16.74 -10.75
C ASP A 249 13.12 15.84 -11.48
N ARG A 250 14.39 15.83 -11.05
CA ARG A 250 15.45 14.99 -11.63
C ARG A 250 15.76 13.79 -10.73
N GLY A 251 15.94 12.64 -11.37
CA GLY A 251 16.21 11.38 -10.69
C GLY A 251 15.07 10.39 -10.87
N LEU A 252 15.42 9.11 -10.85
CA LEU A 252 14.49 8.00 -11.08
C LEU A 252 13.38 7.91 -10.03
N ASP A 253 13.58 8.49 -8.86
CA ASP A 253 12.65 8.53 -7.74
C ASP A 253 11.75 9.77 -7.69
N SER A 254 11.99 10.77 -8.55
CA SER A 254 11.28 12.06 -8.52
C SER A 254 9.75 11.91 -8.52
N GLN A 255 9.22 11.05 -9.40
CA GLN A 255 7.78 10.81 -9.51
C GLN A 255 7.20 10.07 -8.30
N ILE A 256 7.97 9.16 -7.67
CA ILE A 256 7.57 8.47 -6.43
C ILE A 256 7.49 9.48 -5.28
N ARG A 257 8.51 10.32 -5.13
CA ARG A 257 8.57 11.34 -4.07
C ARG A 257 7.43 12.35 -4.21
N LEU A 258 7.18 12.82 -5.41
CA LEU A 258 6.07 13.73 -5.70
C LEU A 258 4.72 13.08 -5.38
N PHE A 259 4.51 11.83 -5.81
CA PHE A 259 3.30 11.09 -5.47
C PHE A 259 3.10 11.00 -3.95
N ILE A 260 4.15 10.67 -3.19
CA ILE A 260 4.09 10.54 -1.73
C ILE A 260 3.68 11.87 -1.08
N ARG A 261 4.29 12.98 -1.48
CA ARG A 261 3.96 14.32 -0.97
C ARG A 261 2.50 14.70 -1.26
N ASN A 262 2.02 14.42 -2.46
CA ASN A 262 0.64 14.70 -2.85
C ASN A 262 -0.36 13.79 -2.12
N ARG A 263 -0.01 12.51 -1.88
CA ARG A 263 -0.90 11.53 -1.25
C ARG A 263 -0.95 11.66 0.27
N TRP A 264 0.18 11.96 0.89
CA TRP A 264 0.36 12.12 2.33
C TRP A 264 1.01 13.47 2.65
N PRO A 265 0.28 14.57 2.45
CA PRO A 265 0.78 15.92 2.71
C PRO A 265 1.07 16.20 4.20
N PHE A 266 2.13 16.98 4.46
CA PHE A 266 2.52 17.38 5.82
C PHE A 266 1.40 18.17 6.52
N GLU A 267 0.72 19.05 5.80
CA GLU A 267 -0.36 19.89 6.32
C GLU A 267 -1.59 19.09 6.80
N HIS A 268 -1.71 17.83 6.40
CA HIS A 268 -2.74 16.90 6.88
C HIS A 268 -2.23 15.96 8.00
N GLY A 269 -1.08 16.28 8.60
CA GLY A 269 -0.52 15.57 9.76
C GLY A 269 0.31 14.34 9.42
N PHE A 270 0.65 14.12 8.14
CA PHE A 270 1.52 13.02 7.73
C PHE A 270 2.99 13.42 7.84
N VAL A 271 3.73 12.71 8.68
CA VAL A 271 5.10 13.12 9.06
C VAL A 271 6.07 11.95 9.05
N ASP A 272 7.35 12.25 8.95
CA ASP A 272 8.47 11.30 9.06
C ASP A 272 8.35 10.09 8.10
N LEU A 273 7.83 10.31 6.90
CA LEU A 273 7.54 9.25 5.94
C LEU A 273 8.84 8.62 5.45
N MET A 274 8.87 7.30 5.40
CA MET A 274 9.96 6.52 4.81
C MET A 274 9.43 5.71 3.64
N TRP A 275 10.13 5.67 2.53
CA TRP A 275 9.69 4.89 1.37
C TRP A 275 10.85 4.15 0.73
N PHE A 276 10.51 3.07 0.03
CA PHE A 276 11.48 2.30 -0.73
C PHE A 276 10.85 1.51 -1.87
N LEU A 277 11.62 1.35 -2.94
CA LEU A 277 11.40 0.41 -4.03
C LEU A 277 12.42 -0.71 -3.88
N ASN A 278 11.93 -1.93 -3.63
CA ASN A 278 12.81 -3.10 -3.53
C ASN A 278 13.57 -3.35 -4.83
N PRO A 279 14.84 -3.80 -4.78
CA PRO A 279 15.53 -4.31 -5.96
C PRO A 279 14.82 -5.54 -6.53
N VAL A 280 15.03 -5.80 -7.82
CA VAL A 280 14.32 -6.85 -8.57
C VAL A 280 14.42 -8.22 -7.88
N HIS A 281 15.60 -8.56 -7.36
CA HIS A 281 15.84 -9.86 -6.72
C HIS A 281 15.13 -10.04 -5.36
N LEU A 282 14.62 -8.97 -4.73
CA LEU A 282 13.83 -9.02 -3.50
C LEU A 282 12.32 -8.92 -3.75
N GLN A 283 11.89 -8.62 -4.98
CA GLN A 283 10.47 -8.49 -5.31
C GLN A 283 9.82 -9.87 -5.47
N SER A 284 8.71 -10.11 -4.75
CA SER A 284 7.93 -11.35 -4.89
C SER A 284 7.10 -11.38 -6.18
N CYS A 285 6.75 -10.23 -6.74
CA CYS A 285 5.92 -10.09 -7.93
C CYS A 285 6.44 -8.98 -8.86
N PRO A 286 7.56 -9.20 -9.59
CA PRO A 286 8.18 -8.18 -10.42
C PRO A 286 7.27 -7.62 -11.54
N GLN A 287 6.29 -8.40 -11.98
CA GLN A 287 5.29 -8.02 -12.99
C GLN A 287 4.17 -7.13 -12.44
N LEU A 288 4.17 -6.84 -11.13
CA LEU A 288 3.28 -5.87 -10.50
C LEU A 288 4.18 -4.81 -9.86
N PRO A 289 4.53 -3.74 -10.59
CA PRO A 289 5.37 -2.67 -10.04
C PRO A 289 4.77 -2.12 -8.74
N HIS A 290 5.58 -2.02 -7.70
CA HIS A 290 5.13 -1.47 -6.42
C HIS A 290 6.29 -0.88 -5.63
N PHE A 291 5.97 0.12 -4.82
CA PHE A 291 6.86 0.64 -3.80
C PHE A 291 6.16 0.63 -2.45
N HIS A 292 6.95 0.71 -1.40
CA HIS A 292 6.51 0.63 -0.02
C HIS A 292 6.67 1.99 0.64
N VAL A 293 5.74 2.32 1.54
CA VAL A 293 5.77 3.54 2.33
C VAL A 293 5.43 3.19 3.77
N PHE A 294 6.27 3.60 4.71
CA PHE A 294 5.93 3.64 6.13
C PHE A 294 5.32 5.01 6.40
N VAL A 295 4.02 5.01 6.61
CA VAL A 295 3.23 6.23 6.81
C VAL A 295 2.97 6.41 8.30
N LYS A 296 3.36 7.57 8.82
CA LYS A 296 3.03 8.00 10.18
C LYS A 296 2.13 9.22 10.12
N LYS A 297 1.12 9.24 10.98
CA LYS A 297 0.15 10.33 11.11
C LYS A 297 0.06 10.75 12.57
N LEU A 298 0.13 12.06 12.83
CA LEU A 298 0.00 12.65 14.17
C LEU A 298 -1.44 12.60 14.69
#